data_AF-A0A6B0UUF5-F1
#
_entry.id   AF-A0A6B0UUF5-F1
#
_cell.length_a   1.000
_cell.length_b   1.000
_cell.length_c   1.000
_cell.angle_alpha   90.00
_cell.angle_beta   90.00
_cell.angle_gamma   90.00
#
_symmetry.space_group_name_H-M   'P 1'
#
loop_
_entity.id
_entity.type
_entity.pdbx_description
1 polymer ?
#
loop_
_entity_poly.entity_id
_entity_poly.type
_entity_poly.pdbx_seq_one_letter_code
_entity_poly.pdbx_strand_id
1 'polypeptide(L)'
;CCRRNLRTNLEARGGYRRNFKQAPQDVKELLYSTNVRPILEYGSTVWDPFTQNLIGSLEAIQNRAARFVKNSYVFPSSITRIKDSLGWPTLASRRAFFRISFLRDVYFNQTPLNKDVYLMPPTYVSRRLDHTLKIREMPARTNAFM
;
A
#
# COMPACT_ATOMS: atom_id res chain seq x y z
N CYS A 1 18.63 -6.30 1.49
CA CYS A 1 18.39 -5.49 0.26
C CYS A 1 17.35 -4.37 0.42
N CYS A 2 16.20 -4.54 1.10
CA CYS A 2 15.17 -3.48 1.21
C CYS A 2 15.59 -2.14 1.85
N ARG A 3 16.56 -2.12 2.78
CA ARG A 3 16.97 -0.87 3.46
C ARG A 3 17.79 0.10 2.59
N ARG A 4 18.45 -0.37 1.51
CA ARG A 4 19.27 0.50 0.65
C ARG A 4 18.43 1.26 -0.39
N ASN A 5 17.41 0.61 -0.98
CA ASN A 5 16.51 1.24 -1.95
C ASN A 5 15.53 2.26 -1.33
N LEU A 6 15.22 2.13 -0.03
CA LEU A 6 14.41 3.13 0.68
C LEU A 6 15.22 4.40 1.01
N ARG A 7 16.55 4.29 1.23
CA ARG A 7 17.41 5.46 1.51
C ARG A 7 17.62 6.34 0.28
N THR A 8 17.86 5.77 -0.90
CA THR A 8 18.07 6.54 -2.14
C THR A 8 16.83 7.32 -2.58
N ASN A 9 15.62 6.79 -2.33
CA ASN A 9 14.37 7.46 -2.70
C ASN A 9 13.89 8.52 -1.70
N LEU A 10 14.26 8.41 -0.41
CA LEU A 10 13.94 9.42 0.60
C LEU A 10 14.83 10.66 0.51
N GLU A 11 16.09 10.53 0.11
CA GLU A 11 16.97 11.69 -0.20
C GLU A 11 16.55 12.41 -1.49
N ALA A 12 15.95 11.69 -2.43
CA ALA A 12 15.39 12.27 -3.65
C ALA A 12 14.17 13.18 -3.41
N ARG A 13 13.58 13.20 -2.20
CA ARG A 13 12.41 14.03 -1.86
C ARG A 13 12.67 15.54 -1.99
N GLY A 14 13.91 15.97 -1.73
CA GLY A 14 14.34 17.34 -1.97
C GLY A 14 14.68 17.61 -3.44
N GLY A 15 15.19 16.59 -4.16
CA GLY A 15 15.57 16.69 -5.57
C GLY A 15 14.36 16.79 -6.49
N TYR A 16 13.39 15.88 -6.36
CA TYR A 16 12.20 15.86 -7.23
C TYR A 16 11.41 17.16 -7.19
N ARG A 17 11.22 17.73 -6.00
CA ARG A 17 10.51 19.00 -5.85
C ARG A 17 11.22 20.18 -6.50
N ARG A 18 12.56 20.20 -6.43
CA ARG A 18 13.38 21.28 -7.00
C ARG A 18 13.48 21.16 -8.52
N ASN A 19 13.70 19.95 -9.02
CA ASN A 19 13.89 19.69 -10.45
C ASN A 19 12.57 19.71 -11.24
N PHE A 20 11.48 19.18 -10.67
CA PHE A 20 10.20 19.05 -11.36
C PHE A 20 9.14 20.04 -10.87
N LYS A 21 9.55 21.19 -10.33
CA LYS A 21 8.61 22.20 -9.81
C LYS A 21 7.61 22.65 -10.90
N GLN A 22 8.13 22.97 -12.07
CA GLN A 22 7.38 23.48 -13.23
C GLN A 22 6.82 22.38 -14.15
N ALA A 23 7.08 21.11 -13.85
CA ALA A 23 6.59 20.02 -14.68
C ALA A 23 5.05 19.96 -14.68
N PRO A 24 4.43 19.54 -15.81
CA PRO A 24 2.99 19.35 -15.89
C PRO A 24 2.52 18.28 -14.90
N GLN A 25 1.21 18.30 -14.59
CA GLN A 25 0.62 17.42 -13.59
C GLN A 25 0.85 15.94 -13.93
N ASP A 26 0.65 15.57 -15.19
CA ASP A 26 0.75 14.19 -15.68
C ASP A 26 2.14 13.58 -15.45
N VAL A 27 3.21 14.35 -15.69
CA VAL A 27 4.59 13.90 -15.47
C VAL A 27 4.86 13.66 -13.99
N LYS A 28 4.29 14.48 -13.10
CA LYS A 28 4.41 14.31 -11.64
C LYS A 28 3.64 13.08 -11.16
N GLU A 29 2.46 12.83 -11.72
CA GLU A 29 1.68 11.63 -11.44
C GLU A 29 2.41 10.38 -11.91
N LEU A 30 2.97 10.41 -13.12
CA LEU A 30 3.78 9.33 -13.66
C LEU A 30 4.96 9.04 -12.74
N LEU A 31 5.71 10.07 -12.33
CA LEU A 31 6.87 9.94 -11.45
C LEU A 31 6.50 9.29 -10.10
N TYR A 32 5.36 9.69 -9.52
CA TYR A 32 4.83 9.06 -8.31
C TYR A 32 4.46 7.59 -8.54
N SER A 33 3.77 7.31 -9.66
CA SER A 33 3.28 5.98 -10.00
C SER A 33 4.39 4.97 -10.33
N THR A 34 5.54 5.42 -10.83
CA THR A 34 6.65 4.54 -11.22
C THR A 34 7.66 4.31 -10.09
N ASN A 35 7.85 5.30 -9.20
CA ASN A 35 8.87 5.21 -8.17
C ASN A 35 8.31 4.87 -6.79
N VAL A 36 7.33 5.66 -6.33
CA VAL A 36 6.86 5.58 -4.94
C VAL A 36 5.77 4.52 -4.80
N ARG A 37 4.85 4.49 -5.75
CA ARG A 37 3.70 3.59 -5.76
C ARG A 37 4.09 2.10 -5.69
N PRO A 38 4.99 1.54 -6.52
CA PRO A 38 5.33 0.11 -6.44
C PRO A 38 5.98 -0.28 -5.12
N ILE A 39 6.77 0.61 -4.51
CA ILE A 39 7.39 0.37 -3.20
C ILE A 39 6.33 0.26 -2.11
N LEU A 40 5.33 1.15 -2.11
CA LEU A 40 4.23 1.12 -1.16
C LEU A 40 3.33 -0.12 -1.35
N GLU A 41 3.07 -0.49 -2.60
CA GLU A 41 2.22 -1.64 -2.94
C GLU A 41 2.90 -2.95 -2.55
N TYR A 42 4.17 -3.14 -2.91
CA TYR A 42 4.96 -4.29 -2.44
C TYR A 42 5.12 -4.30 -0.91
N GLY A 43 5.38 -3.14 -0.32
CA GLY A 43 5.48 -2.99 1.12
C GLY A 43 4.21 -3.46 1.83
N SER A 44 3.04 -3.11 1.29
CA SER A 44 1.75 -3.46 1.90
C SER A 44 1.40 -4.94 1.89
N THR A 45 1.90 -5.72 0.92
CA THR A 45 1.65 -7.17 0.87
C THR A 45 2.54 -7.93 1.85
N VAL A 46 3.75 -7.44 2.09
CA VAL A 46 4.71 -8.06 3.01
C VAL A 46 4.53 -7.57 4.44
N TRP A 47 4.22 -6.29 4.61
CA TRP A 47 4.15 -5.59 5.90
C TRP A 47 3.02 -4.55 5.89
N ASP A 48 1.91 -4.88 6.54
CA ASP A 48 0.79 -3.96 6.76
C ASP A 48 0.74 -3.53 8.24
N PRO A 49 1.12 -2.30 8.59
CA PRO A 49 1.12 -1.85 9.98
C PRO A 49 -0.31 -1.58 10.47
N PHE A 50 -0.59 -2.06 11.68
CA PHE A 50 -1.86 -1.85 12.38
C PHE A 50 -1.83 -0.63 13.31
N THR A 51 -0.65 -0.18 13.75
CA THR A 51 -0.52 0.97 14.65
C THR A 51 -0.82 2.27 13.94
N GLN A 52 -1.66 3.12 14.55
CA GLN A 52 -2.08 4.41 13.98
C GLN A 52 -0.91 5.33 13.61
N ASN A 53 0.18 5.33 14.39
CA ASN A 53 1.36 6.15 14.11
C ASN A 53 2.04 5.79 12.78
N LEU A 54 2.16 4.50 12.50
CA LEU A 54 2.75 3.99 11.26
C LEU A 54 1.82 4.21 10.08
N ILE A 55 0.51 3.99 10.28
CA ILE A 55 -0.51 4.30 9.28
C ILE A 55 -0.46 5.79 8.90
N GLY A 56 -0.44 6.69 9.89
CA GLY A 56 -0.33 8.12 9.67
C GLY A 56 0.96 8.52 8.95
N SER A 57 2.07 7.83 9.25
CA SER A 57 3.35 8.05 8.56
C SER A 57 3.29 7.64 7.08
N LEU A 58 2.63 6.52 6.76
CA LEU A 58 2.41 6.09 5.38
C LEU A 58 1.44 7.02 4.64
N GLU A 59 0.35 7.44 5.29
CA GLU A 59 -0.58 8.41 4.72
C GLU A 59 0.07 9.76 4.45
N ALA A 60 1.00 10.19 5.31
CA ALA A 60 1.78 11.41 5.09
C ALA A 60 2.60 11.35 3.79
N ILE A 61 3.07 10.17 3.37
CA ILE A 61 3.76 10.00 2.07
C ILE A 61 2.78 10.28 0.92
N GLN A 62 1.60 9.65 0.94
CA GLN A 62 0.58 9.88 -0.09
C GLN A 62 0.10 11.35 -0.10
N ASN A 63 -0.09 11.96 1.07
CA ASN A 63 -0.50 13.36 1.21
C ASN A 63 0.54 14.32 0.60
N ARG A 64 1.83 14.05 0.84
CA ARG A 64 2.93 14.83 0.25
C ARG A 64 2.99 14.66 -1.26
N ALA A 65 2.77 13.44 -1.77
CA ALA A 65 2.71 13.18 -3.20
C ALA A 65 1.55 13.93 -3.88
N ALA A 66 0.36 13.88 -3.30
CA ALA A 66 -0.81 14.61 -3.81
C ALA A 66 -0.56 16.14 -3.87
N ARG A 67 0.05 16.71 -2.83
CA ARG A 67 0.45 18.12 -2.81
C ARG A 67 1.52 18.44 -3.87
N PHE A 68 2.48 17.54 -4.08
CA PHE A 68 3.51 17.71 -5.10
C PHE A 68 2.93 17.72 -6.50
N VAL A 69 2.06 16.76 -6.81
CA VAL A 69 1.36 16.67 -8.10
C VAL A 69 0.56 17.95 -8.37
N LYS A 70 -0.27 18.37 -7.41
CA LYS A 70 -1.13 19.55 -7.61
C LYS A 70 -0.42 20.89 -7.42
N ASN A 71 0.85 20.87 -7.00
CA ASN A 71 1.63 22.05 -6.62
C ASN A 71 0.91 22.98 -5.61
N SER A 72 -0.01 22.43 -4.82
CA SER A 72 -0.83 23.18 -3.87
C SER A 72 -0.22 23.07 -2.48
N TYR A 73 0.47 24.16 -2.09
CA TYR A 73 1.14 24.29 -0.80
C TYR A 73 0.55 25.43 0.05
N VAL A 74 -0.46 26.12 -0.44
CA VAL A 74 -1.07 27.29 0.21
C VAL A 74 -2.05 26.83 1.28
N PHE A 75 -2.14 27.57 2.37
CA PHE A 75 -3.13 27.37 3.43
C PHE A 75 -4.35 28.29 3.18
N PRO A 76 -5.61 27.84 3.33
CA PRO A 76 -6.06 26.53 3.81
C PRO A 76 -6.35 25.55 2.66
N SER A 77 -5.43 24.62 2.38
CA SER A 77 -5.68 23.50 1.45
C SER A 77 -6.03 22.22 2.22
N SER A 78 -7.25 21.72 2.04
CA SER A 78 -7.63 20.42 2.57
C SER A 78 -7.08 19.30 1.67
N ILE A 79 -6.35 18.38 2.29
CA ILE A 79 -5.73 17.23 1.61
C ILE A 79 -6.79 16.31 1.00
N THR A 80 -7.95 16.18 1.67
CA THR A 80 -9.09 15.38 1.17
C THR A 80 -9.53 15.90 -0.20
N ARG A 81 -9.82 17.21 -0.32
CA ARG A 81 -10.20 17.82 -1.62
C ARG A 81 -9.13 17.66 -2.69
N ILE A 82 -7.84 17.76 -2.33
CA ILE A 82 -6.75 17.52 -3.29
C ILE A 82 -6.80 16.07 -3.78
N LYS A 83 -6.94 15.08 -2.89
CA LYS A 83 -7.05 13.67 -3.28
C LYS A 83 -8.29 13.40 -4.13
N ASP A 84 -9.42 14.01 -3.79
CA ASP A 84 -10.67 13.88 -4.52
C ASP A 84 -10.53 14.44 -5.94
N SER A 85 -9.91 15.63 -6.09
CA SER A 85 -9.63 16.21 -7.41
C SER A 85 -8.67 15.37 -8.27
N LEU A 86 -7.82 14.56 -7.64
CA LEU A 86 -6.92 13.63 -8.33
C LEU A 86 -7.56 12.24 -8.55
N GLY A 87 -8.74 12.00 -7.99
CA GLY A 87 -9.39 10.68 -7.99
C GLY A 87 -8.60 9.60 -7.26
N TRP A 88 -7.74 9.96 -6.29
CA TRP A 88 -6.87 9.00 -5.61
C TRP A 88 -7.60 8.32 -4.45
N PRO A 89 -7.71 6.97 -4.44
CA PRO A 89 -8.31 6.26 -3.31
C PRO A 89 -7.44 6.37 -2.06
N THR A 90 -8.07 6.14 -0.90
CA THR A 90 -7.37 6.15 0.39
C THR A 90 -6.30 5.06 0.44
N LEU A 91 -5.22 5.30 1.21
CA LEU A 91 -4.15 4.32 1.33
C LEU A 91 -4.67 3.01 1.95
N ALA A 92 -5.59 3.10 2.91
CA ALA A 92 -6.20 1.95 3.56
C ALA A 92 -6.93 1.03 2.55
N SER A 93 -7.78 1.58 1.69
CA SER A 93 -8.51 0.77 0.69
C SER A 93 -7.57 0.10 -0.30
N ARG A 94 -6.51 0.82 -0.71
CA ARG A 94 -5.47 0.25 -1.58
C ARG A 94 -4.72 -0.90 -0.92
N ARG A 95 -4.28 -0.73 0.33
CA ARG A 95 -3.58 -1.80 1.07
C ARG A 95 -4.45 -3.05 1.21
N ALA A 96 -5.73 -2.86 1.54
CA ALA A 96 -6.69 -3.97 1.60
C ALA A 96 -6.82 -4.67 0.24
N PHE A 97 -6.93 -3.92 -0.85
CA PHE A 97 -7.00 -4.47 -2.21
C PHE A 97 -5.76 -5.30 -2.57
N PHE A 98 -4.55 -4.77 -2.35
CA PHE A 98 -3.32 -5.49 -2.67
C PHE A 98 -3.11 -6.73 -1.81
N ARG A 99 -3.48 -6.66 -0.52
CA ARG A 99 -3.43 -7.81 0.39
C ARG A 99 -4.33 -8.94 -0.08
N ILE A 100 -5.57 -8.62 -0.48
CA ILE A 100 -6.52 -9.62 -0.99
C ILE A 100 -6.07 -10.16 -2.35
N SER A 101 -5.61 -9.28 -3.25
CA SER A 101 -5.09 -9.71 -4.57
C SER A 101 -3.91 -10.66 -4.41
N PHE A 102 -2.95 -10.32 -3.55
CA PHE A 102 -1.79 -11.17 -3.29
C PHE A 102 -2.20 -12.52 -2.70
N LEU A 103 -3.13 -12.54 -1.73
CA LEU A 103 -3.65 -13.78 -1.16
C LEU A 103 -4.29 -14.67 -2.24
N ARG A 104 -5.08 -14.09 -3.15
CA ARG A 104 -5.66 -14.82 -4.29
C ARG A 104 -4.55 -15.42 -5.17
N ASP A 105 -3.53 -14.65 -5.49
CA ASP A 105 -2.45 -15.09 -6.37
C ASP A 105 -1.65 -16.24 -5.74
N VAL A 106 -1.44 -16.22 -4.42
CA VAL A 106 -0.87 -17.34 -3.66
C VAL A 106 -1.80 -18.55 -3.67
N TYR A 107 -3.11 -18.34 -3.47
CA TYR A 107 -4.09 -19.43 -3.41
C TYR A 107 -4.19 -20.22 -4.72
N PHE A 108 -4.16 -19.52 -5.87
CA PHE A 108 -4.22 -20.12 -7.20
C PHE A 108 -2.84 -20.52 -7.77
N ASN A 109 -1.79 -20.59 -6.95
CA ASN A 109 -0.43 -20.95 -7.37
C ASN A 109 0.14 -20.06 -8.50
N GLN A 110 -0.26 -18.79 -8.56
CA GLN A 110 0.27 -17.81 -9.52
C GLN A 110 1.59 -17.18 -9.07
N THR A 111 2.04 -17.53 -7.86
CA THR A 111 3.30 -17.09 -7.28
C THR A 111 4.20 -18.30 -6.99
N PRO A 112 5.54 -18.13 -6.95
CA PRO A 112 6.47 -19.22 -6.64
C PRO A 112 6.44 -19.65 -5.16
N LEU A 113 5.53 -19.10 -4.34
CA LEU A 113 5.40 -19.46 -2.94
C LEU A 113 4.67 -20.80 -2.82
N ASN A 114 5.20 -21.69 -1.98
CA ASN A 114 4.53 -22.95 -1.70
C ASN A 114 3.31 -22.69 -0.80
N LYS A 115 2.10 -22.75 -1.38
CA LYS A 115 0.85 -22.51 -0.64
C LYS A 115 0.65 -23.45 0.53
N ASP A 116 1.10 -24.70 0.44
CA ASP A 116 0.78 -25.74 1.43
C ASP A 116 1.52 -25.51 2.75
N VAL A 117 2.61 -24.73 2.70
CA VAL A 117 3.38 -24.31 3.88
C VAL A 117 2.66 -23.21 4.67
N TYR A 118 1.95 -22.31 3.97
CA TYR A 118 1.38 -21.09 4.58
C TYR A 118 -0.14 -21.14 4.71
N LEU A 119 -0.84 -21.88 3.86
CA LEU A 119 -2.29 -22.01 3.82
C LEU A 119 -2.67 -23.43 4.21
N MET A 120 -3.13 -23.60 5.45
CA MET A 120 -3.62 -24.89 5.92
C MET A 120 -5.07 -25.10 5.46
N PRO A 121 -5.46 -26.34 5.11
CA PRO A 121 -6.85 -26.66 4.83
C PRO A 121 -7.72 -26.43 6.07
N PRO A 122 -8.99 -26.03 5.89
CA PRO A 122 -9.92 -25.83 7.00
C PRO A 122 -10.17 -27.15 7.75
N THR A 123 -10.16 -27.10 9.08
CA THR A 123 -10.49 -28.26 9.93
C THR A 123 -11.96 -28.66 9.83
N TYR A 124 -12.83 -27.72 9.48
CA TYR A 124 -14.27 -27.93 9.31
C TYR A 124 -14.84 -26.96 8.28
N VAL A 125 -15.74 -27.47 7.42
CA VAL A 125 -16.47 -26.69 6.41
C VAL A 125 -17.96 -27.06 6.48
N SER A 126 -18.80 -26.09 6.84
CA SER A 126 -20.25 -26.20 6.80
C SER A 126 -20.76 -25.92 5.39
N ARG A 127 -21.43 -26.90 4.77
CA ARG A 127 -22.02 -26.73 3.43
C ARG A 127 -23.04 -25.60 3.33
N ARG A 128 -23.66 -25.18 4.44
CA ARG A 128 -24.72 -24.15 4.46
C ARG A 128 -24.20 -22.74 4.68
N LEU A 129 -23.07 -22.59 5.37
CA LEU A 129 -22.57 -21.29 5.84
C LEU A 129 -21.23 -20.91 5.22
N ASP A 130 -20.44 -21.90 4.83
CA ASP A 130 -19.06 -21.67 4.40
C ASP A 130 -18.91 -21.67 2.89
N HIS A 131 -18.02 -20.82 2.41
CA HIS A 131 -17.61 -20.76 1.01
C HIS A 131 -16.73 -21.97 0.64
N THR A 132 -16.78 -22.39 -0.63
CA THR A 132 -16.00 -23.53 -1.15
C THR A 132 -14.49 -23.32 -1.03
N LEU A 133 -14.04 -22.07 -1.17
CA LEU A 133 -12.63 -21.67 -1.05
C LEU A 133 -12.25 -21.21 0.37
N LYS A 134 -12.89 -21.74 1.41
CA LYS A 134 -12.60 -21.38 2.80
C LYS A 134 -11.16 -21.73 3.17
N ILE A 135 -10.46 -20.74 3.73
CA ILE A 135 -9.11 -20.89 4.27
C ILE A 135 -9.21 -21.04 5.80
N ARG A 136 -8.33 -21.84 6.40
CA ARG A 136 -8.24 -21.98 7.85
C ARG A 136 -7.81 -20.66 8.50
N GLU A 137 -8.56 -20.21 9.50
CA GLU A 137 -8.14 -19.08 10.34
C GLU A 137 -6.97 -19.51 11.23
N MET A 138 -5.91 -18.69 11.27
CA MET A 138 -4.80 -18.89 12.20
C MET A 138 -5.17 -18.24 13.54
N PRO A 139 -5.38 -19.02 14.62
CA PRO A 139 -5.74 -18.46 15.91
C PRO A 139 -4.53 -17.73 16.49
N ALA A 140 -4.65 -16.41 16.67
CA ALA A 140 -3.67 -15.61 17.40
C ALA A 140 -4.24 -15.23 18.76
N ARG A 141 -3.56 -15.60 19.85
CA ARG A 141 -3.98 -15.29 21.24
C ARG A 141 -3.53 -13.91 21.72
N THR A 142 -2.58 -13.30 21.01
CA THR A 142 -1.99 -12.01 21.35
C THR A 142 -1.86 -11.20 20.07
N ASN A 143 -2.04 -9.88 20.16
CA ASN A 143 -1.64 -8.96 19.10
C ASN A 143 -0.10 -8.95 19.03
N ALA A 144 0.49 -10.00 18.46
CA ALA A 144 1.95 -10.26 18.47
C ALA A 144 2.71 -9.55 17.34
N PHE A 145 2.16 -8.46 16.79
CA PHE A 145 2.80 -7.70 15.73
C PHE A 145 3.70 -6.62 16.37
N MET A 146 5.01 -6.91 16.45
CA MET A 146 6.08 -5.90 16.62
C MET A 146 6.69 -5.56 15.25
#